data_AF-A0A523DCX0-F1
#
_entry.id   AF-A0A523DCX0-F1
#
_cell.length_a   1.000
_cell.length_b   1.000
_cell.length_c   1.000
_cell.angle_alpha   90.00
_cell.angle_beta   90.00
_cell.angle_gamma   90.00
#
_symmetry.space_group_name_H-M   'P 1'
#
loop_
_entity.id
_entity.type
_entity.pdbx_description
1 polymer ?
#
loop_
_entity_poly.entity_id
_entity_poly.type
_entity_poly.pdbx_seq_one_letter_code
_entity_poly.pdbx_strand_id
1 'polypeptide(L)'
;MADARHDRLGPLRQLVEATDDLRVLDLVIETVEVLEKDTALVLDQTHIARDIAARTQAGDWFGNTELTEIMTDADYFVRVYKQQREEIRQLKATLRDKRSRLSAPDETP
;
A
#
# COMPACT_ATOMS: atom_id res chain seq x y z
N MET A 1 5.15 -17.52 -15.96
CA MET A 1 6.15 -16.49 -16.33
C MET A 1 6.38 -15.63 -15.10
N ALA A 2 7.65 -15.37 -14.78
CA ALA A 2 8.10 -14.83 -13.51
C ALA A 2 7.60 -13.40 -13.28
N ASP A 3 6.60 -13.23 -12.41
CA ASP A 3 6.36 -11.93 -11.79
C ASP A 3 7.42 -11.77 -10.69
N ALA A 4 8.64 -11.44 -11.12
CA ALA A 4 9.65 -10.92 -10.22
C ALA A 4 8.97 -9.74 -9.54
N ARG A 5 8.65 -9.90 -8.24
CA ARG A 5 8.11 -8.86 -7.36
C ARG A 5 9.00 -7.64 -7.52
N HIS A 6 8.65 -6.76 -8.46
CA HIS A 6 9.34 -5.50 -8.61
C HIS A 6 9.10 -4.81 -7.29
N ASP A 7 10.18 -4.57 -6.55
CA ASP A 7 10.12 -3.79 -5.33
C ASP A 7 9.68 -2.37 -5.71
N ARG A 8 8.36 -2.15 -5.73
CA ARG A 8 7.76 -0.91 -6.23
C ARG A 8 8.13 0.29 -5.36
N LEU A 9 8.47 0.03 -4.10
CA LEU A 9 8.94 1.03 -3.14
C LEU A 9 10.47 1.14 -3.11
N GLY A 10 11.19 0.26 -3.79
CA GLY A 10 12.65 0.26 -3.86
C GLY A 10 13.24 1.61 -4.29
N PRO A 11 12.74 2.25 -5.36
CA PRO A 11 13.19 3.59 -5.75
C PRO A 11 12.99 4.66 -4.66
N LEU A 12 11.88 4.59 -3.91
CA LEU A 12 11.63 5.51 -2.80
C LEU A 12 12.58 5.24 -1.63
N ARG A 13 12.87 3.96 -1.30
CA ARG A 13 13.88 3.62 -0.28
C ARG A 13 15.25 4.16 -0.65
N GLN A 14 15.69 3.95 -1.89
CA GLN A 14 16.97 4.45 -2.39
C GLN A 14 17.03 5.99 -2.36
N LEU A 15 15.96 6.68 -2.75
CA LEU A 15 15.89 8.13 -2.66
C LEU A 15 16.05 8.63 -1.22
N VAL A 16 15.40 7.95 -0.27
CA VAL A 16 15.48 8.28 1.16
C VAL A 16 16.85 8.03 1.74
N GLU A 17 17.51 6.93 1.35
CA GLU A 17 18.87 6.63 1.77
C GLU A 17 19.87 7.66 1.21
N ALA A 18 19.68 8.11 -0.03
CA ALA A 18 20.59 9.01 -0.73
C ALA A 18 20.47 10.50 -0.32
N THR A 19 19.45 10.90 0.44
CA THR A 19 19.22 12.31 0.82
C THR A 19 19.12 12.51 2.32
N ASP A 20 19.77 13.57 2.82
CA ASP A 20 19.61 14.08 4.18
C ASP A 20 18.90 15.46 4.19
N ASP A 21 18.41 15.90 3.03
CA ASP A 21 17.62 17.13 2.92
C ASP A 21 16.24 16.92 3.55
N LEU A 22 16.00 17.61 4.68
CA LEU A 22 14.75 17.54 5.44
C LEU A 22 13.52 17.89 4.60
N ARG A 23 13.64 18.83 3.65
CA ARG A 23 12.52 19.22 2.78
C ARG A 23 12.21 18.15 1.76
N VAL A 24 13.22 17.46 1.24
CA VAL A 24 13.02 16.30 0.35
C VAL A 24 12.35 15.16 1.14
N LEU A 25 12.82 14.88 2.36
CA LEU A 25 12.21 13.87 3.23
C LEU A 25 10.74 14.17 3.54
N ASP A 26 10.39 15.44 3.77
CA ASP A 26 9.02 15.88 4.00
C ASP A 26 8.12 15.62 2.79
N LEU A 27 8.57 16.00 1.60
CA LEU A 27 7.83 15.74 0.36
C LEU A 27 7.64 14.24 0.10
N VAL A 28 8.64 13.42 0.40
CA VAL A 28 8.54 11.95 0.27
C VAL A 28 7.56 11.40 1.31
N ILE A 29 7.56 11.89 2.56
CA ILE A 29 6.58 11.50 3.58
C ILE A 29 5.16 11.83 3.12
N GLU A 30 4.92 13.04 2.63
CA GLU A 30 3.60 13.45 2.10
C GLU A 30 3.16 12.57 0.92
N THR A 31 4.08 12.24 0.02
CA THR A 31 3.79 11.34 -1.12
C THR A 31 3.41 9.94 -0.63
N VAL A 32 4.16 9.38 0.32
CA VAL A 32 3.88 8.07 0.92
C VAL A 32 2.55 8.08 1.68
N GLU A 33 2.15 9.21 2.28
CA GLU A 33 0.84 9.37 2.91
C GLU A 33 -0.32 9.32 1.92
N VAL A 34 -0.18 9.92 0.74
CA VAL A 34 -1.18 9.81 -0.33
C VAL A 34 -1.29 8.35 -0.78
N LEU A 35 -0.16 7.68 -1.03
CA LEU A 35 -0.15 6.27 -1.42
C LEU A 35 -0.80 5.36 -0.38
N GLU A 36 -0.60 5.61 0.92
CA GLU A 36 -1.26 4.85 1.99
C GLU A 36 -2.79 5.02 1.95
N LYS A 37 -3.27 6.26 1.75
CA LYS A 37 -4.70 6.57 1.67
C LYS A 37 -5.34 5.93 0.44
N ASP A 38 -4.72 6.06 -0.72
CA ASP A 38 -5.22 5.49 -1.97
C ASP A 38 -5.25 3.97 -1.90
N THR A 39 -4.22 3.34 -1.33
CA THR A 39 -4.20 1.88 -1.11
C THR A 39 -5.34 1.44 -0.17
N ALA A 40 -5.63 2.23 0.87
CA ALA A 40 -6.75 1.94 1.76
C ALA A 40 -8.11 2.05 1.04
N LEU A 41 -8.27 3.03 0.16
CA LEU A 41 -9.48 3.21 -0.65
C LEU A 41 -9.69 2.03 -1.61
N VAL A 42 -8.64 1.58 -2.29
CA VAL A 42 -8.72 0.41 -3.20
C VAL A 42 -9.09 -0.85 -2.43
N LEU A 43 -8.55 -1.05 -1.23
CA LEU A 43 -8.95 -2.17 -0.36
C LEU A 43 -10.43 -2.13 -0.01
N ASP A 44 -10.95 -0.96 0.36
CA ASP A 44 -12.36 -0.77 0.69
C ASP A 44 -13.28 -1.07 -0.50
N GLN A 45 -12.94 -0.51 -1.67
CA GLN A 45 -13.67 -0.78 -2.92
C GLN A 45 -13.65 -2.26 -3.31
N THR A 46 -12.53 -2.94 -3.09
CA THR A 46 -12.40 -4.39 -3.35
C THR A 46 -13.30 -5.19 -2.41
N HIS A 47 -13.39 -4.80 -1.13
CA HIS A 47 -14.31 -5.42 -0.18
C HIS A 47 -15.78 -5.20 -0.56
N ILE A 48 -16.15 -4.00 -1.01
CA ILE A 48 -17.49 -3.69 -1.50
C ILE A 48 -17.82 -4.53 -2.74
N ALA A 49 -16.92 -4.59 -3.72
CA ALA A 49 -17.13 -5.40 -4.93
C ALA A 49 -17.33 -6.88 -4.60
N ARG A 50 -16.53 -7.41 -3.66
CA ARG A 50 -16.69 -8.79 -3.16
C ARG A 50 -18.04 -9.02 -2.49
N ASP A 51 -18.48 -8.12 -1.62
CA ASP A 51 -19.78 -8.23 -0.94
C ASP A 51 -20.94 -8.23 -1.94
N ILE A 52 -20.90 -7.32 -2.93
CA ILE A 52 -21.89 -7.26 -4.00
C ILE A 52 -21.90 -8.59 -4.77
N ALA A 53 -20.74 -9.10 -5.19
CA ALA A 53 -20.65 -10.37 -5.93
C ALA A 53 -21.20 -11.55 -5.11
N ALA A 54 -20.85 -11.65 -3.82
CA ALA A 54 -21.33 -12.70 -2.94
C ALA A 54 -22.85 -12.65 -2.74
N ARG A 55 -23.41 -11.44 -2.57
CA ARG A 55 -24.86 -11.25 -2.43
C ARG A 55 -25.61 -11.55 -3.73
N THR A 56 -25.05 -11.19 -4.87
CA THR A 56 -25.61 -11.53 -6.18
C THR A 56 -25.56 -13.05 -6.40
N GLN A 57 -24.47 -13.72 -6.06
CA GLN A 57 -24.35 -15.18 -6.19
C GLN A 57 -25.36 -15.91 -5.29
N ALA A 58 -25.60 -15.42 -4.08
CA ALA A 58 -26.60 -16.01 -3.17
C ALA A 58 -28.04 -15.91 -3.72
N GLY A 59 -28.32 -14.91 -4.58
CA GLY A 59 -29.60 -14.76 -5.29
C GLY A 59 -29.63 -15.45 -6.65
N ASP A 60 -28.50 -15.94 -7.15
CA ASP A 60 -28.36 -16.53 -8.47
C ASP A 60 -28.49 -18.06 -8.42
N TRP A 61 -29.61 -18.57 -8.91
CA TRP A 61 -29.93 -20.01 -8.87
C TRP A 61 -29.15 -20.83 -9.90
N PHE A 62 -28.53 -20.18 -10.90
CA PHE A 62 -27.87 -20.85 -12.04
C PHE A 62 -26.34 -20.96 -11.92
N GLY A 63 -25.73 -20.43 -10.85
CA GLY A 63 -24.31 -20.59 -10.59
C GLY A 63 -23.43 -19.92 -11.65
N ASN A 64 -23.49 -18.59 -11.76
CA ASN A 64 -22.70 -17.82 -12.72
C ASN A 64 -21.17 -17.91 -12.43
N THR A 65 -20.41 -18.35 -13.44
CA THR A 65 -18.95 -18.47 -13.41
C THR A 65 -18.27 -17.10 -13.24
N GLU A 66 -18.82 -16.03 -13.80
CA GLU A 66 -18.26 -14.67 -13.71
C GLU A 66 -18.24 -14.15 -12.27
N LEU A 67 -19.28 -14.44 -11.47
CA LEU A 67 -19.32 -14.04 -10.05
C LEU A 67 -18.24 -14.75 -9.23
N THR A 68 -17.93 -16.00 -9.57
CA THR A 68 -16.87 -16.77 -8.92
C THR A 68 -15.49 -16.21 -9.27
N GLU A 69 -15.29 -15.78 -10.51
CA GLU A 69 -14.06 -15.11 -10.96
C GLU A 69 -13.86 -13.76 -10.25
N ILE A 70 -14.91 -12.94 -10.17
CA ILE A 70 -14.87 -11.65 -9.45
C ILE A 70 -14.50 -11.85 -7.97
N MET A 71 -15.05 -12.87 -7.31
CA MET A 71 -14.70 -13.17 -5.92
C MET A 71 -13.23 -13.60 -5.77
N THR A 72 -12.74 -14.41 -6.71
CA THR A 72 -11.35 -14.88 -6.71
C THR A 72 -10.37 -13.73 -6.93
N ASP A 73 -10.68 -12.84 -7.88
CA ASP A 73 -9.90 -11.64 -8.15
C ASP A 73 -9.91 -10.68 -6.96
N ALA A 74 -11.08 -10.48 -6.34
CA ALA A 74 -11.19 -9.64 -5.15
C ALA A 74 -10.34 -10.19 -3.98
N ASP A 75 -10.35 -11.50 -3.74
CA ASP A 75 -9.51 -12.12 -2.71
C ASP A 75 -8.01 -11.99 -3.02
N TYR A 76 -7.63 -12.12 -4.30
CA TYR A 76 -6.26 -11.85 -4.74
C TYR A 76 -5.86 -10.39 -4.48
N PHE A 77 -6.67 -9.43 -4.90
CA PHE A 77 -6.41 -8.00 -4.72
C PHE A 77 -6.34 -7.62 -3.25
N VAL A 78 -7.27 -8.09 -2.41
CA VAL A 78 -7.23 -7.86 -0.96
C VAL A 78 -5.90 -8.31 -0.37
N ARG A 79 -5.42 -9.50 -0.75
CA ARG A 79 -4.13 -10.01 -0.26
C ARG A 79 -2.96 -9.14 -0.71
N VAL A 80 -2.92 -8.76 -1.99
CA VAL A 80 -1.82 -7.95 -2.55
C VAL A 80 -1.81 -6.54 -1.96
N TYR A 81 -2.95 -5.85 -1.92
CA TYR A 81 -3.01 -4.48 -1.42
C TYR A 81 -2.83 -4.40 0.11
N LYS A 82 -3.19 -5.45 0.88
CA LYS A 82 -2.83 -5.53 2.31
C LYS A 82 -1.32 -5.56 2.51
N GLN A 83 -0.61 -6.36 1.72
CA GLN A 83 0.84 -6.42 1.76
C GLN A 83 1.46 -5.07 1.35
N GLN A 84 0.99 -4.47 0.25
CA GLN A 84 1.49 -3.15 -0.19
C GLN A 84 1.26 -2.07 0.86
N ARG A 85 0.09 -2.03 1.50
CA ARG A 85 -0.21 -1.07 2.56
C ARG A 85 0.76 -1.21 3.73
N GLU A 86 1.12 -2.43 4.09
CA GLU A 86 2.08 -2.68 5.17
C GLU A 86 3.49 -2.21 4.80
N GLU A 87 3.94 -2.49 3.57
CA GLU A 87 5.23 -2.01 3.08
C GLU A 87 5.30 -0.46 3.03
N ILE A 88 4.21 0.20 2.63
CA ILE A 88 4.07 1.66 2.64
C ILE A 88 4.17 2.21 4.08
N ARG A 89 3.51 1.57 5.04
CA ARG A 89 3.57 1.96 6.46
C ARG A 89 4.97 1.84 7.04
N GLN A 90 5.66 0.74 6.72
CA GLN A 90 7.03 0.53 7.16
C GLN A 90 7.95 1.61 6.58
N LEU A 91 7.85 1.90 5.28
CA LEU A 91 8.60 2.98 4.64
C LEU A 91 8.34 4.33 5.30
N LYS A 92 7.07 4.66 5.56
CA LYS A 92 6.67 5.90 6.25
C LYS A 92 7.27 6.01 7.65
N ALA A 93 7.30 4.91 8.40
CA ALA A 93 7.91 4.88 9.73
C ALA A 93 9.43 5.13 9.65
N THR A 94 10.13 4.46 8.73
CA THR A 94 11.57 4.67 8.50
C THR A 94 11.88 6.10 8.09
N LEU A 95 11.07 6.68 7.21
CA LEU A 95 11.17 8.08 6.78
C LEU A 95 11.04 9.07 7.96
N ARG A 96 10.01 8.89 8.78
CA ARG A 96 9.77 9.74 9.95
C ARG A 96 10.88 9.60 10.98
N ASP A 97 11.36 8.39 11.22
CA ASP A 97 12.50 8.14 12.10
C ASP A 97 13.78 8.83 11.58
N LYS A 98 14.11 8.66 10.29
CA LYS A 98 15.26 9.33 9.67
C LYS A 98 15.14 10.86 9.78
N ARG A 99 13.99 11.43 9.45
CA ARG A 99 13.73 12.87 9.58
C ARG A 99 13.94 13.35 11.02
N SER A 100 13.38 12.64 12.01
CA SER A 100 13.54 12.99 13.42
C SER A 100 15.00 12.96 13.85
N ARG A 101 15.78 11.95 13.44
CA ARG A 101 17.21 11.86 13.73
C ARG A 101 18.01 13.03 13.15
N LEU A 102 17.71 13.44 11.91
CA LEU A 102 18.36 14.59 11.27
C LEU A 102 17.91 15.95 11.81
N SER A 103 16.75 16.00 12.48
CA SER A 103 16.19 17.23 13.06
C SER A 103 16.60 17.45 14.52
N ALA A 104 17.13 16.42 15.20
CA ALA A 104 17.66 16.55 16.55
C ALA A 104 19.08 17.15 16.46
N PRO A 105 19.32 18.38 16.98
CA PRO A 105 20.68 18.88 17.09
C PRO A 105 21.47 17.94 18.02
N ASP A 106 22.74 17.68 17.68
CA ASP A 106 23.68 17.00 18.58
C ASP A 106 23.69 17.73 19.93
N GLU A 107 22.97 17.18 20.92
CA GLU A 107 23.19 17.51 22.33
C GLU A 107 24.49 16.80 22.76
N THR A 108 25.63 17.35 22.36
CA THR A 108 26.91 17.04 23.00
C THR A 108 27.04 17.82 24.31
N PRO A 109 27.23 17.15 25.47
CA PRO A 109 27.75 17.80 26.68
C PRO A 109 29.24 18.16 26.56
#